data_AF-A0A657PQ81-F1
#
_entry.id   AF-A0A657PQ81-F1
#
_cell.length_a   1.000
_cell.length_b   1.000
_cell.length_c   1.000
_cell.angle_alpha   90.00
_cell.angle_beta   90.00
_cell.angle_gamma   90.00
#
_symmetry.space_group_name_H-M   'P 1'
#
loop_
_entity.id
_entity.type
_entity.pdbx_description
1 polymer ?
#
loop_
_entity_poly.entity_id
_entity_poly.type
_entity_poly.pdbx_seq_one_letter_code
_entity_poly.pdbx_strand_id
1 'polypeptide(L)'
;TVGEISDALERVYGRHRAVTRSVSGVYGAAYEGDEMFDEIKRRIDAFAAAEGRRPRMLVVKMGQDGHDRGAKVIATAYADLGFDVDIGPMFQTPEEAARQAAENDVHVVGVSSLAAGHKTLVPQLIEALQAEGAEEVLVVCGGVIPPKDYQGLRDAGVAAVYGPGTNITESAAELIGLIEQRRAG
;
A
#
# COMPACT_ATOMS: atom_id res chain seq x y z
N THR A 1 -16.81 -19.80 -24.31
CA THR A 1 -15.41 -19.56 -23.88
C THR A 1 -15.27 -19.95 -22.42
N VAL A 2 -14.05 -19.98 -21.86
CA VAL A 2 -13.86 -20.21 -20.41
C VAL A 2 -14.65 -19.19 -19.59
N GLY A 3 -14.65 -17.91 -20.02
CA GLY A 3 -15.45 -16.85 -19.38
C GLY A 3 -16.95 -17.12 -19.40
N GLU A 4 -17.52 -17.46 -20.55
CA GLU A 4 -18.97 -17.73 -20.67
C GLU A 4 -19.44 -18.89 -19.78
N ILE A 5 -18.60 -19.92 -19.62
CA ILE A 5 -18.91 -21.06 -18.72
C ILE A 5 -18.87 -20.61 -17.26
N SER A 6 -17.84 -19.85 -16.86
CA SER A 6 -17.73 -19.30 -15.50
C SER A 6 -18.90 -18.37 -15.16
N ASP A 7 -19.28 -17.46 -16.07
CA ASP A 7 -20.37 -16.50 -15.86
C ASP A 7 -21.73 -17.20 -15.73
N ALA A 8 -21.94 -18.30 -16.46
CA ALA A 8 -23.16 -19.09 -16.34
C ALA A 8 -23.31 -19.72 -14.94
N LEU A 9 -22.21 -20.17 -14.33
CA LEU A 9 -22.19 -20.71 -12.97
C LEU A 9 -22.31 -19.58 -11.92
N GLU A 10 -21.67 -18.44 -12.17
CA GLU A 10 -21.71 -17.27 -11.27
C GLU A 10 -23.12 -16.76 -11.01
N ARG A 11 -24.04 -16.86 -11.99
CA ARG A 11 -25.45 -16.47 -11.81
C ARG A 11 -26.15 -17.24 -10.67
N VAL A 12 -25.69 -18.44 -10.35
CA VAL A 12 -26.26 -19.29 -9.29
C VAL A 12 -25.44 -19.17 -8.00
N TYR A 13 -24.11 -19.15 -8.10
CA TYR A 13 -23.23 -19.25 -6.94
C TYR A 13 -22.64 -17.92 -6.45
N GLY A 14 -22.67 -16.87 -7.28
CA GLY A 14 -21.96 -15.62 -7.06
C GLY A 14 -20.43 -15.76 -7.10
N ARG A 15 -19.73 -14.68 -6.75
CA ARG A 15 -18.28 -14.67 -6.49
C ARG A 15 -17.98 -14.47 -5.02
N HIS A 16 -17.07 -15.28 -4.51
CA HIS A 16 -16.60 -15.14 -3.14
C HIS A 16 -15.89 -13.80 -2.93
N ARG A 17 -16.20 -13.12 -1.81
CA ARG A 17 -15.46 -11.97 -1.31
C ARG A 17 -14.85 -12.34 0.04
N ALA A 18 -13.53 -12.31 0.12
CA ALA A 18 -12.81 -12.63 1.35
C ALA A 18 -13.01 -11.50 2.38
N VAL A 19 -13.21 -11.87 3.64
CA VAL A 19 -13.17 -10.92 4.76
C VAL A 19 -11.72 -10.76 5.20
N THR A 20 -11.16 -9.57 5.01
CA THR A 20 -9.80 -9.28 5.44
C THR A 20 -9.76 -9.15 6.97
N ARG A 21 -8.92 -9.96 7.62
CA ARG A 21 -8.61 -9.84 9.04
C ARG A 21 -7.14 -9.43 9.16
N SER A 22 -6.88 -8.31 9.82
CA SER A 22 -5.53 -7.91 10.18
C SER A 22 -5.13 -8.57 11.50
N VAL A 23 -3.82 -8.81 11.64
CA VAL A 23 -3.19 -9.20 12.90
C VAL A 23 -2.41 -7.97 13.37
N SER A 24 -2.36 -7.71 14.67
CA SER A 24 -1.61 -6.60 15.27
C SER A 24 -0.83 -7.08 16.49
N GLY A 25 0.29 -6.42 16.77
CA GLY A 25 1.16 -6.65 17.93
C GLY A 25 2.17 -7.78 17.79
N VAL A 26 2.14 -8.54 16.69
CA VAL A 26 3.04 -9.68 16.48
C VAL A 26 4.39 -9.21 15.97
N TYR A 27 4.42 -8.23 15.08
CA TYR A 27 5.68 -7.74 14.51
C TYR A 27 6.43 -6.89 15.53
N GLY A 28 5.72 -5.95 16.19
CA GLY A 28 6.31 -5.07 17.20
C GLY A 28 6.92 -5.82 18.38
N ALA A 29 6.31 -6.94 18.82
CA ALA A 29 6.87 -7.75 19.90
C ALA A 29 8.25 -8.36 19.56
N ALA A 30 8.55 -8.59 18.28
CA ALA A 30 9.85 -9.09 17.85
C ALA A 30 10.95 -8.00 17.85
N TYR A 31 10.57 -6.72 17.95
CA TYR A 31 11.45 -5.56 17.94
C TYR A 31 11.43 -4.80 19.28
N GLU A 32 11.00 -5.45 20.37
CA GLU A 32 11.00 -4.85 21.69
C GLU A 32 12.44 -4.47 22.11
N GLY A 33 12.66 -3.19 22.40
CA GLY A 33 13.97 -2.63 22.74
C GLY A 33 14.86 -2.29 21.54
N ASP A 34 14.36 -2.39 20.31
CA ASP A 34 15.08 -1.93 19.12
C ASP A 34 15.02 -0.39 19.00
N GLU A 35 16.19 0.27 19.04
CA GLU A 35 16.28 1.73 19.04
C GLU A 35 15.73 2.37 17.77
N MET A 36 15.90 1.71 16.61
CA MET A 36 15.41 2.23 15.33
C MET A 36 13.88 2.14 15.27
N PHE A 37 13.31 1.03 15.74
CA PHE A 37 11.87 0.84 15.82
C PHE A 37 11.22 1.88 16.74
N ASP A 38 11.80 2.11 17.92
CA ASP A 38 11.33 3.12 18.88
C ASP A 38 11.44 4.54 18.33
N GLU A 39 12.51 4.86 17.60
CA GLU A 39 12.65 6.16 16.94
C GLU A 39 11.60 6.40 15.87
N ILE A 40 11.29 5.40 15.04
CA ILE A 40 10.23 5.50 14.02
C ILE A 40 8.87 5.74 14.69
N LYS A 41 8.58 5.04 15.78
CA LYS A 41 7.35 5.25 16.56
C LYS A 41 7.26 6.69 17.10
N ARG A 42 8.36 7.20 17.68
CA ARG A 42 8.42 8.60 18.15
C ARG A 42 8.15 9.59 17.02
N ARG A 43 8.72 9.37 15.83
CA ARG A 43 8.47 10.23 14.65
C ARG A 43 7.00 10.19 14.22
N ILE A 44 6.39 9.00 14.19
CA ILE A 44 4.98 8.83 13.85
C ILE A 44 4.06 9.51 14.89
N ASP A 45 4.37 9.38 16.18
CA ASP A 45 3.58 10.04 17.23
C ASP A 45 3.76 11.58 17.18
N ALA A 46 4.96 12.07 16.86
CA ALA A 46 5.20 13.50 16.63
C ALA A 46 4.42 14.02 15.41
N PHE A 47 4.41 13.26 14.30
CA PHE A 47 3.57 13.54 13.15
C PHE A 47 2.09 13.62 13.55
N ALA A 48 1.60 12.61 14.30
CA ALA A 48 0.21 12.57 14.72
C ALA A 48 -0.17 13.74 15.63
N ALA A 49 0.75 14.18 16.51
CA ALA A 49 0.55 15.34 17.37
C ALA A 49 0.52 16.66 16.57
N ALA A 50 1.34 16.79 15.52
CA ALA A 50 1.36 17.97 14.66
C ALA A 50 0.14 18.03 13.73
N GLU A 51 -0.30 16.88 13.20
CA GLU A 51 -1.34 16.78 12.17
C GLU A 51 -2.74 16.51 12.70
N GLY A 52 -2.87 16.15 13.98
CA GLY A 52 -4.13 15.75 14.59
C GLY A 52 -4.65 14.39 14.14
N ARG A 53 -3.88 13.65 13.32
CA ARG A 53 -4.19 12.28 12.87
C ARG A 53 -2.92 11.49 12.58
N ARG A 54 -2.98 10.15 12.73
CA ARG A 54 -1.88 9.26 12.38
C ARG A 54 -1.62 9.27 10.86
N PRO A 55 -0.38 8.99 10.41
CA PRO A 55 -0.12 8.76 8.99
C PRO A 55 -0.92 7.53 8.57
N ARG A 56 -1.62 7.65 7.44
CA ARG A 56 -2.61 6.67 6.98
C ARG A 56 -2.18 6.05 5.66
N MET A 57 -2.16 4.72 5.60
CA MET A 57 -1.71 3.95 4.45
C MET A 57 -2.81 3.02 3.95
N LEU A 58 -3.07 3.02 2.64
CA LEU A 58 -3.86 1.99 1.97
C LEU A 58 -2.93 1.00 1.26
N VAL A 59 -2.92 -0.26 1.71
CA VAL A 59 -2.18 -1.33 1.03
C VAL A 59 -3.08 -1.98 -0.01
N VAL A 60 -2.72 -1.90 -1.29
CA VAL A 60 -3.58 -2.37 -2.40
C VAL A 60 -2.99 -3.55 -3.17
N LYS A 61 -3.92 -4.36 -3.70
CA LYS A 61 -3.66 -5.47 -4.63
C LYS A 61 -4.50 -5.25 -5.88
N MET A 62 -3.83 -4.82 -6.94
CA MET A 62 -4.49 -4.53 -8.22
C MET A 62 -4.37 -5.67 -9.21
N GLY A 63 -5.39 -5.84 -10.05
CA GLY A 63 -5.45 -6.92 -11.03
C GLY A 63 -5.57 -8.29 -10.37
N GLN A 64 -5.25 -9.38 -11.08
CA GLN A 64 -5.48 -10.74 -10.59
C GLN A 64 -4.36 -11.28 -9.67
N ASP A 65 -3.52 -10.41 -9.10
CA ASP A 65 -2.43 -10.82 -8.21
C ASP A 65 -2.97 -11.32 -6.85
N GLY A 66 -2.91 -12.64 -6.66
CA GLY A 66 -3.32 -13.31 -5.43
C GLY A 66 -2.29 -13.30 -4.30
N HIS A 67 -1.08 -12.80 -4.51
CA HIS A 67 -0.03 -12.86 -3.49
C HIS A 67 -0.24 -11.81 -2.41
N ASP A 68 -0.59 -12.21 -1.19
CA ASP A 68 -0.94 -11.27 -0.12
C ASP A 68 0.01 -11.31 1.09
N ARG A 69 0.91 -12.29 1.17
CA ARG A 69 1.82 -12.44 2.32
C ARG A 69 2.61 -11.16 2.61
N GLY A 70 3.27 -10.60 1.59
CA GLY A 70 4.05 -9.37 1.74
C GLY A 70 3.17 -8.18 2.15
N ALA A 71 2.02 -8.01 1.50
CA ALA A 71 1.06 -6.96 1.81
C ALA A 71 0.56 -7.04 3.27
N LYS A 72 0.21 -8.24 3.74
CA LYS A 72 -0.25 -8.47 5.12
C LYS A 72 0.84 -8.24 6.16
N VAL A 73 2.08 -8.65 5.87
CA VAL A 73 3.23 -8.41 6.77
C VAL A 73 3.55 -6.92 6.86
N ILE A 74 3.54 -6.19 5.75
CA ILE A 74 3.71 -4.74 5.76
C ILE A 74 2.57 -4.07 6.54
N ALA A 75 1.33 -4.48 6.30
CA ALA A 75 0.19 -3.88 6.98
C ALA A 75 0.23 -4.04 8.50
N THR A 76 0.53 -5.25 9.00
CA THR A 76 0.67 -5.49 10.45
C THR A 76 1.86 -4.73 11.05
N ALA A 77 3.00 -4.72 10.37
CA ALA A 77 4.20 -4.07 10.88
C ALA A 77 4.07 -2.54 10.92
N TYR A 78 3.47 -1.93 9.90
CA TYR A 78 3.22 -0.49 9.87
C TYR A 78 2.16 -0.09 10.92
N ALA A 79 1.14 -0.92 11.13
CA ALA A 79 0.19 -0.71 12.22
C ALA A 79 0.88 -0.79 13.60
N ASP A 80 1.81 -1.73 13.80
CA ASP A 80 2.58 -1.86 15.05
C ASP A 80 3.54 -0.67 15.29
N LEU A 81 3.98 0.00 14.22
CA LEU A 81 4.73 1.27 14.26
C LEU A 81 3.82 2.48 14.55
N GLY A 82 2.50 2.34 14.40
CA GLY A 82 1.53 3.39 14.68
C GLY A 82 0.96 4.11 13.45
N PHE A 83 1.08 3.55 12.25
CA PHE A 83 0.27 3.98 11.10
C PHE A 83 -1.19 3.52 11.27
N ASP A 84 -2.13 4.30 10.74
CA ASP A 84 -3.47 3.80 10.44
C ASP A 84 -3.40 3.06 9.10
N VAL A 85 -3.61 1.74 9.11
CA VAL A 85 -3.44 0.93 7.90
C VAL A 85 -4.75 0.29 7.46
N ASP A 86 -5.17 0.63 6.25
CA ASP A 86 -6.26 -0.02 5.54
C ASP A 86 -5.68 -1.05 4.55
N ILE A 87 -6.29 -2.23 4.48
CA ILE A 87 -5.95 -3.25 3.48
C ILE A 87 -7.08 -3.30 2.46
N GLY A 88 -6.78 -2.92 1.22
CA GLY A 88 -7.72 -2.97 0.11
C GLY A 88 -8.19 -4.41 -0.18
N PRO A 89 -9.40 -4.59 -0.73
CA PRO A 89 -9.84 -5.90 -1.18
C PRO A 89 -8.92 -6.46 -2.26
N MET A 90 -8.91 -7.79 -2.40
CA MET A 90 -8.20 -8.44 -3.49
C MET A 90 -8.88 -8.10 -4.82
N PHE A 91 -8.07 -8.02 -5.88
CA PHE A 91 -8.51 -7.90 -7.27
C PHE A 91 -9.11 -6.56 -7.67
N GLN A 92 -8.69 -5.47 -7.03
CA GLN A 92 -9.14 -4.13 -7.41
C GLN A 92 -8.61 -3.72 -8.78
N THR A 93 -9.41 -2.92 -9.46
CA THR A 93 -8.95 -2.06 -10.55
C THR A 93 -8.18 -0.85 -10.00
N PRO A 94 -7.32 -0.19 -10.78
CA PRO A 94 -6.68 1.05 -10.39
C PRO A 94 -7.68 2.15 -9.97
N GLU A 95 -8.82 2.23 -10.65
CA GLU A 95 -9.87 3.21 -10.36
C GLU A 95 -10.57 2.94 -9.02
N GLU A 96 -10.86 1.67 -8.71
CA GLU A 96 -11.41 1.29 -7.40
C GLU A 96 -10.43 1.57 -6.27
N ALA A 97 -9.13 1.32 -6.50
CA ALA A 97 -8.08 1.61 -5.53
C ALA A 97 -7.89 3.11 -5.31
N ALA A 98 -7.90 3.91 -6.38
CA ALA A 98 -7.82 5.38 -6.31
C ALA A 98 -9.00 5.99 -5.56
N ARG A 99 -10.23 5.55 -5.89
CA ARG A 99 -11.43 6.01 -5.18
C ARG A 99 -11.37 5.68 -3.70
N GLN A 100 -10.99 4.45 -3.35
CA GLN A 100 -10.85 4.07 -1.95
C GLN A 100 -9.79 4.91 -1.22
N ALA A 101 -8.68 5.23 -1.87
CA ALA A 101 -7.64 6.08 -1.32
C ALA A 101 -8.16 7.50 -1.04
N ALA A 102 -8.88 8.10 -1.99
CA ALA A 102 -9.48 9.41 -1.88
C ALA A 102 -10.56 9.46 -0.78
N GLU A 103 -11.49 8.49 -0.79
CA GLU A 103 -12.57 8.38 0.22
C GLU A 103 -12.02 8.21 1.64
N ASN A 104 -10.91 7.50 1.80
CA ASN A 104 -10.28 7.26 3.10
C ASN A 104 -9.34 8.39 3.54
N ASP A 105 -9.06 9.40 2.70
CA ASP A 105 -8.08 10.46 2.95
C ASP A 105 -6.73 9.88 3.41
N VAL A 106 -6.19 8.95 2.62
CA VAL A 106 -4.90 8.31 2.95
C VAL A 106 -3.74 9.20 2.54
N HIS A 107 -2.66 9.16 3.31
CA HIS A 107 -1.43 9.87 2.93
C HIS A 107 -0.64 9.12 1.86
N VAL A 108 -0.81 7.80 1.80
CA VAL A 108 -0.04 6.93 0.90
C VAL A 108 -0.85 5.71 0.47
N VAL A 109 -0.71 5.35 -0.81
CA VAL A 109 -1.10 4.05 -1.36
C VAL A 109 0.15 3.19 -1.55
N GLY A 110 0.21 2.08 -0.84
CA GLY A 110 1.23 1.05 -1.01
C GLY A 110 0.77 -0.05 -1.96
N VAL A 111 1.24 0.00 -3.21
CA VAL A 111 0.96 -1.03 -4.21
C VAL A 111 1.87 -2.23 -3.98
N SER A 112 1.30 -3.38 -3.64
CA SER A 112 2.06 -4.63 -3.63
C SER A 112 1.85 -5.39 -4.94
N SER A 113 2.91 -5.53 -5.76
CA SER A 113 2.89 -6.15 -7.09
C SER A 113 3.86 -7.33 -7.17
N LEU A 114 3.33 -8.53 -7.35
CA LEU A 114 4.12 -9.76 -7.55
C LEU A 114 3.80 -10.47 -8.88
N ALA A 115 2.86 -9.95 -9.66
CA ALA A 115 2.40 -10.55 -10.92
C ALA A 115 2.82 -9.74 -12.18
N ALA A 116 3.89 -8.94 -12.08
CA ALA A 116 4.46 -8.16 -13.19
C ALA A 116 3.51 -7.13 -13.87
N GLY A 117 2.39 -6.78 -13.24
CA GLY A 117 1.45 -5.77 -13.75
C GLY A 117 1.86 -4.31 -13.47
N HIS A 118 2.96 -4.09 -12.72
CA HIS A 118 3.34 -2.77 -12.20
C HIS A 118 3.54 -1.70 -13.27
N LYS A 119 4.06 -2.06 -14.46
CA LYS A 119 4.31 -1.09 -15.54
C LYS A 119 3.03 -0.52 -16.18
N THR A 120 1.88 -1.13 -15.91
CA THR A 120 0.59 -0.72 -16.48
C THR A 120 -0.36 -0.25 -15.39
N LEU A 121 -0.54 -1.07 -14.35
CA LEU A 121 -1.51 -0.79 -13.29
C LEU A 121 -1.10 0.39 -12.40
N VAL A 122 0.21 0.60 -12.17
CA VAL A 122 0.67 1.71 -11.32
C VAL A 122 0.51 3.07 -12.01
N PRO A 123 0.92 3.27 -13.28
CA PRO A 123 0.59 4.51 -13.99
C PRO A 123 -0.91 4.79 -14.03
N GLN A 124 -1.75 3.77 -14.29
CA GLN A 124 -3.20 3.92 -14.27
C GLN A 124 -3.74 4.31 -12.90
N LEU A 125 -3.17 3.80 -11.81
CA LEU A 125 -3.54 4.20 -10.46
C LEU A 125 -3.21 5.68 -10.21
N ILE A 126 -2.05 6.14 -10.65
CA ILE A 126 -1.64 7.55 -10.48
C ILE A 126 -2.54 8.48 -11.29
N GLU A 127 -2.85 8.13 -12.54
CA GLU A 127 -3.83 8.85 -13.36
C GLU A 127 -5.23 8.86 -12.71
N ALA A 128 -5.66 7.73 -12.14
CA ALA A 128 -6.94 7.62 -11.46
C ALA A 128 -6.99 8.43 -10.15
N LEU A 129 -5.90 8.49 -9.38
CA LEU A 129 -5.80 9.35 -8.19
C LEU A 129 -5.95 10.82 -8.58
N GLN A 130 -5.29 11.26 -9.66
CA GLN A 130 -5.45 12.62 -10.17
C GLN A 130 -6.90 12.87 -10.64
N ALA A 131 -7.55 11.89 -11.28
CA ALA A 131 -8.94 12.03 -11.71
C ALA A 131 -9.94 12.12 -10.53
N GLU A 132 -9.63 11.48 -9.40
CA GLU A 132 -10.39 11.57 -8.15
C GLU A 132 -10.01 12.82 -7.32
N GLY A 133 -9.06 13.65 -7.79
CA GLY A 133 -8.61 14.87 -7.10
C GLY A 133 -7.75 14.61 -5.86
N ALA A 134 -7.03 13.49 -5.86
CA ALA A 134 -6.19 12.99 -4.79
C ALA A 134 -4.71 12.86 -5.22
N GLU A 135 -4.23 13.77 -6.07
CA GLU A 135 -2.85 13.76 -6.58
C GLU A 135 -1.78 14.00 -5.49
N GLU A 136 -2.17 14.50 -4.32
CA GLU A 136 -1.31 14.65 -3.15
C GLU A 136 -0.91 13.31 -2.53
N VAL A 137 -1.74 12.27 -2.72
CA VAL A 137 -1.52 10.94 -2.17
C VAL A 137 -0.27 10.32 -2.75
N LEU A 138 0.68 9.96 -1.88
CA LEU A 138 1.92 9.32 -2.32
C LEU A 138 1.64 7.91 -2.83
N VAL A 139 2.26 7.52 -3.94
CA VAL A 139 2.25 6.13 -4.41
C VAL A 139 3.61 5.51 -4.19
N VAL A 140 3.66 4.41 -3.44
CA VAL A 140 4.86 3.57 -3.29
C VAL A 140 4.58 2.17 -3.80
N CYS A 141 5.60 1.53 -4.36
CA CYS A 141 5.49 0.18 -4.91
C CYS A 141 6.34 -0.79 -4.13
N GLY A 142 5.86 -2.02 -3.93
CA GLY A 142 6.66 -3.10 -3.37
C GLY A 142 6.34 -4.45 -4.00
N GLY A 143 7.24 -5.42 -3.81
CA GLY A 143 7.08 -6.78 -4.33
C GLY A 143 8.17 -7.18 -5.32
N VAL A 144 7.82 -8.00 -6.30
CA VAL A 144 8.79 -8.54 -7.28
C VAL A 144 8.85 -7.62 -8.49
N ILE A 145 9.58 -6.51 -8.33
CA ILE A 145 9.77 -5.49 -9.37
C ILE A 145 11.23 -5.57 -9.84
N PRO A 146 11.50 -5.80 -11.15
CA PRO A 146 12.85 -5.77 -11.68
C PRO A 146 13.50 -4.39 -11.52
N PRO A 147 14.77 -4.27 -11.08
CA PRO A 147 15.44 -2.97 -10.91
C PRO A 147 15.42 -2.08 -12.16
N LYS A 148 15.47 -2.68 -13.36
CA LYS A 148 15.36 -1.97 -14.65
C LYS A 148 14.04 -1.21 -14.85
N ASP A 149 12.98 -1.59 -14.13
CA ASP A 149 11.68 -0.95 -14.22
C ASP A 149 11.52 0.19 -13.20
N TYR A 150 12.46 0.35 -12.25
CA TYR A 150 12.33 1.32 -11.15
C TYR A 150 12.28 2.76 -11.68
N GLN A 151 13.15 3.10 -12.64
CA GLN A 151 13.16 4.46 -13.19
C GLN A 151 11.82 4.79 -13.87
N GLY A 152 11.28 3.87 -14.67
CA GLY A 152 9.98 4.08 -15.31
C GLY A 152 8.82 4.24 -14.33
N LEU A 153 8.87 3.55 -13.18
CA LEU A 153 7.89 3.76 -12.11
C LEU A 153 8.05 5.15 -11.44
N ARG A 154 9.29 5.59 -11.19
CA ARG A 154 9.56 6.92 -10.64
C ARG A 154 9.13 8.03 -11.60
N ASP A 155 9.43 7.87 -12.88
CA ASP A 155 9.01 8.81 -13.93
C ASP A 155 7.47 8.89 -14.04
N ALA A 156 6.76 7.81 -13.73
CA ALA A 156 5.31 7.78 -13.67
C ALA A 156 4.72 8.40 -12.39
N GLY A 157 5.55 8.75 -11.39
CA GLY A 157 5.11 9.40 -10.14
C GLY A 157 5.24 8.54 -8.88
N VAL A 158 5.87 7.36 -8.94
CA VAL A 158 6.10 6.53 -7.75
C VAL A 158 7.21 7.14 -6.89
N ALA A 159 6.89 7.40 -5.61
CA ALA A 159 7.80 8.01 -4.66
C ALA A 159 8.93 7.06 -4.21
N ALA A 160 8.63 5.78 -3.99
CA ALA A 160 9.60 4.77 -3.59
C ALA A 160 9.25 3.37 -4.10
N VAL A 161 10.28 2.54 -4.30
CA VAL A 161 10.15 1.15 -4.75
C VAL A 161 10.89 0.21 -3.80
N TYR A 162 10.15 -0.70 -3.16
CA TYR A 162 10.60 -1.65 -2.14
C TYR A 162 10.67 -3.08 -2.71
N GLY A 163 11.87 -3.49 -3.12
CA GLY A 163 12.09 -4.81 -3.71
C GLY A 163 12.08 -5.96 -2.70
N PRO A 164 12.30 -7.21 -3.16
CA PRO A 164 12.45 -8.35 -2.26
C PRO A 164 13.62 -8.15 -1.29
N GLY A 165 13.40 -8.43 -0.01
CA GLY A 165 14.42 -8.30 1.04
C GLY A 165 14.50 -6.92 1.70
N THR A 166 13.68 -5.95 1.30
CA THR A 166 13.57 -4.66 2.00
C THR A 166 13.28 -4.86 3.49
N ASN A 167 14.07 -4.22 4.35
CA ASN A 167 13.81 -4.16 5.78
C ASN A 167 12.64 -3.20 6.04
N ILE A 168 11.70 -3.66 6.86
CA ILE A 168 10.46 -2.93 7.14
C ILE A 168 10.76 -1.64 7.91
N THR A 169 11.67 -1.66 8.90
CA THR A 169 12.02 -0.46 9.66
C THR A 169 12.64 0.61 8.77
N GLU A 170 13.54 0.23 7.86
CA GLU A 170 14.13 1.14 6.87
C GLU A 170 13.06 1.72 5.95
N SER A 171 12.16 0.88 5.41
CA SER A 171 11.07 1.36 4.55
C SER A 171 10.13 2.32 5.28
N ALA A 172 9.82 2.05 6.56
CA ALA A 172 8.93 2.89 7.34
C ALA A 172 9.58 4.24 7.69
N ALA A 173 10.88 4.24 8.01
CA ALA A 173 11.64 5.45 8.27
C ALA A 173 11.75 6.37 7.04
N GLU A 174 11.91 5.78 5.85
CA GLU A 174 11.85 6.51 4.58
C GLU A 174 10.43 7.03 4.32
N LEU A 175 9.41 6.18 4.49
CA LEU A 175 8.03 6.54 4.15
C LEU A 175 7.50 7.70 4.98
N ILE A 176 7.73 7.69 6.30
CA ILE A 176 7.33 8.83 7.14
C ILE A 176 8.06 10.11 6.72
N GLY A 177 9.33 10.01 6.30
CA GLY A 177 10.07 11.16 5.75
C GLY A 177 9.49 11.68 4.43
N LEU A 178 9.04 10.80 3.54
CA LEU A 178 8.37 11.20 2.30
C LEU A 178 7.03 11.90 2.57
N ILE A 179 6.25 11.40 3.53
CA ILE A 179 4.98 12.02 3.95
C ILE A 179 5.23 13.42 4.52
N GLU A 180 6.23 13.55 5.41
CA GLU A 180 6.64 14.85 5.99
C GLU A 180 7.07 15.85 4.89
N GLN A 181 7.86 15.41 3.91
CA GLN A 181 8.34 16.25 2.80
C GLN A 181 7.19 16.70 1.89
N ARG A 182 6.25 15.81 1.56
CA ARG A 182 5.09 16.12 0.70
C ARG A 182 4.20 17.20 1.29
N ARG A 183 4.19 17.35 2.62
CA ARG A 183 3.45 18.42 3.32
C ARG A 183 4.19 19.75 3.36
N ALA A 184 5.51 19.73 3.31
CA ALA A 184 6.32 20.94 3.42
C ALA A 184 6.38 21.75 2.11
N GLY A 185 6.02 21.16 0.97
CA GLY A 185 6.01 21.79 -0.36
C GLY A 185 4.60 21.97 -0.89
#